data_AF-A0A9J6AK47-F1
#
_entry.id   AF-A0A9J6AK47-F1
#
_cell.length_a   1.000
_cell.length_b   1.000
_cell.length_c   1.000
_cell.angle_alpha   90.00
_cell.angle_beta   90.00
_cell.angle_gamma   90.00
#
_symmetry.space_group_name_H-M   'P 1'
#
loop_
_entity.id
_entity.type
_entity.pdbx_description
1 polymer ?
#
loop_
_entity_poly.entity_id
_entity_poly.type
_entity_poly.pdbx_seq_one_letter_code
_entity_poly.pdbx_strand_id
1 'polypeptide(L)'
;MRSLSIFFLLLSLSLLGYVISDGPEEYWKSKMNGDPMPKALKDLLNDQYQDFPIERNKFVRNFDLKANIIIYHNDVDIYPKRSRPTP
;
A
#
# COMPACT_ATOMS: atom_id res chain seq x y z
N MET A 1 17.13 -28.96 -26.85
CA MET A 1 17.65 -27.70 -26.26
C MET A 1 17.26 -26.44 -27.06
N ARG A 2 17.27 -26.46 -28.40
CA ARG A 2 16.88 -25.29 -29.23
C ARG A 2 15.45 -24.77 -28.99
N SER A 3 14.47 -25.67 -28.88
CA SER A 3 13.06 -25.29 -28.60
C SER A 3 12.89 -24.59 -27.24
N LEU A 4 13.58 -25.06 -26.21
CA LEU A 4 13.54 -24.46 -24.88
C LEU A 4 14.15 -23.06 -24.87
N SER A 5 15.24 -22.85 -25.61
CA SER A 5 15.87 -21.54 -25.78
C SER A 5 14.95 -20.54 -26.50
N ILE A 6 14.20 -20.99 -27.52
CA ILE A 6 13.22 -20.13 -28.22
C ILE A 6 12.06 -19.77 -27.30
N PHE A 7 11.58 -20.74 -26.49
CA PHE A 7 10.53 -20.48 -25.49
C PHE A 7 10.96 -19.41 -24.48
N PHE A 8 12.17 -19.50 -23.93
CA PHE A 8 12.68 -18.49 -23.00
C PHE A 8 12.89 -17.12 -23.66
N LEU A 9 13.27 -17.08 -24.94
CA LEU A 9 13.41 -15.83 -25.70
C LEU A 9 12.05 -15.16 -25.89
N LEU A 10 11.02 -15.92 -26.31
CA LEU A 10 9.65 -15.41 -26.45
C LEU A 10 9.05 -14.97 -25.11
N LEU A 11 9.28 -15.75 -24.04
CA LEU A 11 8.84 -15.41 -22.68
C LEU A 11 9.49 -14.10 -22.21
N SER A 12 10.79 -13.94 -22.42
CA SER A 12 11.52 -12.71 -22.11
C SER A 12 10.94 -11.51 -22.86
N LEU A 13 10.70 -11.65 -24.17
CA LEU A 13 10.16 -10.58 -25.00
C LEU A 13 8.72 -10.20 -24.59
N SER A 14 7.89 -11.20 -24.25
CA SER A 14 6.53 -10.97 -23.74
C SER A 14 6.51 -10.27 -22.38
N LEU A 15 7.46 -10.61 -21.49
CA LEU A 15 7.60 -9.93 -20.21
C LEU A 15 8.07 -8.48 -20.38
N LEU A 16 8.97 -8.21 -21.32
CA LEU A 16 9.38 -6.84 -21.66
C LEU A 16 8.22 -6.01 -22.24
N GLY A 17 7.38 -6.61 -23.08
CA GLY A 17 6.20 -5.95 -23.65
C GLY A 17 5.14 -5.55 -22.62
N TYR A 18 4.99 -6.33 -21.54
CA TYR A 18 4.06 -6.02 -20.45
C TYR A 18 4.53 -4.86 -19.56
N VAL A 19 5.83 -4.56 -19.55
CA VAL A 19 6.42 -3.46 -18.77
C VAL A 19 6.21 -2.09 -19.44
N ILE A 20 5.69 -2.05 -20.67
CA ILE A 20 5.08 -0.83 -21.25
C ILE A 20 3.67 -0.67 -20.68
N SER A 21 3.52 -0.84 -19.37
CA SER A 21 2.31 -0.45 -18.68
C SER A 21 2.37 1.07 -18.56
N ASP A 22 1.39 1.73 -19.16
CA ASP A 22 0.70 2.92 -18.65
C ASP A 22 1.34 3.51 -17.39
N GLY A 23 1.74 4.78 -17.46
CA GLY A 23 2.35 5.49 -16.34
C GLY A 23 1.52 5.40 -15.06
N PRO A 24 2.10 5.78 -13.90
CA PRO A 24 1.43 5.64 -12.61
C PRO A 24 0.05 6.33 -12.59
N GLU A 25 -0.12 7.39 -13.38
CA GLU A 25 -1.39 8.12 -13.52
C GLU A 25 -2.43 7.31 -14.30
N GLU A 26 -2.06 6.72 -15.43
CA GLU A 26 -2.93 5.89 -16.26
C GLU A 26 -3.32 4.58 -15.56
N TYR A 27 -2.37 3.95 -14.87
CA TYR A 27 -2.64 2.78 -14.02
C TYR A 27 -3.65 3.11 -12.92
N TRP A 28 -3.44 4.21 -12.20
CA TRP A 28 -4.33 4.63 -11.13
C TRP A 28 -5.73 4.89 -11.66
N LYS A 29 -5.84 5.63 -12.78
CA LYS A 29 -7.10 5.93 -13.44
C LYS A 29 -7.85 4.66 -13.85
N SER A 30 -7.14 3.67 -14.38
CA SER A 30 -7.72 2.37 -14.75
C SER A 30 -8.26 1.61 -13.53
N LYS A 31 -7.53 1.60 -12.41
CA LYS A 31 -7.93 0.89 -11.19
C LYS A 31 -8.98 1.61 -10.35
N MET A 32 -8.98 2.94 -10.37
CA MET A 32 -9.86 3.77 -9.55
C MET A 32 -11.04 4.31 -10.37
N ASN A 33 -11.47 3.59 -11.41
CA ASN A 33 -12.64 3.92 -12.22
C ASN A 33 -12.66 5.36 -12.77
N GLY A 34 -11.49 5.88 -13.15
CA GLY A 34 -11.36 7.23 -13.71
C GLY A 34 -10.97 8.31 -12.70
N ASP A 35 -10.98 8.01 -11.40
CA ASP A 35 -10.62 8.99 -10.37
C ASP A 35 -9.16 9.43 -10.49
N PRO A 36 -8.86 10.72 -10.30
CA PRO A 36 -7.48 11.21 -10.36
C PRO A 36 -6.67 10.69 -9.17
N MET A 37 -5.36 10.50 -9.40
CA MET A 37 -4.45 10.16 -8.31
C MET A 37 -4.40 11.29 -7.26
N PRO A 38 -4.57 10.96 -5.96
CA PRO A 38 -4.40 11.93 -4.89
C PRO A 38 -3.02 12.59 -4.94
N LYS A 39 -2.99 13.91 -4.73
CA LYS A 39 -1.76 14.71 -4.80
C LYS A 39 -0.63 14.16 -3.93
N ALA A 40 -0.93 13.72 -2.71
CA ALA A 40 0.06 13.15 -1.80
C ALA A 40 0.79 11.91 -2.38
N LEU A 41 0.09 11.08 -3.16
CA LEU A 41 0.68 9.92 -3.82
C LEU A 41 1.47 10.32 -5.06
N LYS A 42 0.96 11.26 -5.84
CA LYS A 42 1.66 11.83 -7.00
C LYS A 42 2.99 12.47 -6.59
N ASP A 43 2.98 13.24 -5.51
CA ASP A 43 4.18 13.88 -4.96
C ASP A 43 5.18 12.83 -4.44
N LEU A 44 4.70 11.77 -3.77
CA LEU A 44 5.56 10.67 -3.31
C LEU A 44 6.24 9.90 -4.45
N LEU A 45 5.51 9.64 -5.54
CA LEU A 45 6.06 8.96 -6.71
C LEU A 45 7.03 9.87 -7.47
N ASN A 46 6.70 11.16 -7.66
CA ASN A 46 7.60 12.11 -8.31
C ASN A 46 8.95 12.21 -7.58
N ASP A 47 8.93 12.26 -6.24
CA ASP A 47 10.15 12.22 -5.43
C ASP A 47 10.97 10.94 -5.64
N GLN A 48 10.31 9.79 -5.88
CA GLN A 48 10.98 8.50 -6.07
C GLN A 48 11.57 8.33 -7.48
N TYR A 49 10.96 8.94 -8.50
CA TYR A 49 11.42 8.82 -9.89
C TYR A 49 12.43 9.88 -10.30
N GLN A 50 12.44 11.06 -9.65
CA GLN A 50 13.44 12.10 -9.92
C GLN A 50 14.78 11.86 -9.20
N ASP A 51 14.77 11.09 -8.12
CA ASP A 51 15.94 10.86 -7.28
C ASP A 51 16.26 9.36 -7.26
N PHE A 52 16.95 8.89 -8.31
CA PHE A 52 17.81 7.71 -8.18
C PHE A 52 19.20 8.12 -7.67
N PRO A 53 19.33 8.46 -6.39
CA PRO A 53 20.43 7.95 -5.59
C PRO A 53 19.87 7.03 -4.50
N ILE A 54 20.64 6.00 -4.23
CA ILE A 54 20.35 4.93 -3.28
C ILE A 54 20.37 5.51 -1.86
N GLU A 55 19.34 6.25 -1.45
CA GLU A 55 19.14 6.61 -0.04
C GLU A 55 17.79 6.06 0.44
N ARG A 56 17.83 4.79 0.86
CA ARG A 56 16.74 4.07 1.53
C ARG A 56 16.49 4.58 2.97
N ASN A 57 16.66 5.88 3.20
CA ASN A 57 16.58 6.53 4.51
C ASN A 57 15.39 7.51 4.61
N LYS A 58 14.47 7.54 3.63
CA LYS A 58 13.24 8.37 3.71
C LYS A 58 12.22 7.85 4.74
N PHE A 59 12.34 6.59 5.17
CA PHE A 59 11.48 6.05 6.23
C PHE A 59 12.01 6.44 7.61
N VAL A 60 11.22 7.25 8.32
CA VAL A 60 11.35 7.56 9.75
C VAL A 60 11.31 6.22 10.51
N ARG A 61 12.44 5.78 11.10
CA ARG A 61 12.53 4.48 11.81
C ARG A 61 12.45 4.62 13.34
N ASN A 62 12.29 5.83 13.83
CA ASN A 62 12.14 6.18 15.25
C ASN A 62 10.70 6.06 15.75
N PHE A 63 9.93 5.11 15.21
CA PHE A 63 8.66 4.73 15.81
C PHE A 63 8.93 4.03 17.14
N ASP A 64 8.22 4.45 18.19
CA ASP A 64 8.29 3.78 19.49
C ASP A 64 7.73 2.36 19.34
N LEU A 65 8.61 1.37 19.39
CA LEU A 65 8.24 -0.06 19.35
C LEU A 65 7.58 -0.52 20.66
N LYS A 66 7.51 0.35 21.67
CA LYS A 66 6.79 0.08 22.91
C LYS A 66 5.33 -0.23 22.56
N ALA A 67 4.91 -1.45 22.86
CA ALA A 67 3.54 -1.87 22.68
C ALA A 67 2.61 -0.91 23.43
N ASN A 68 1.86 -0.10 22.69
CA ASN A 68 0.77 0.70 23.23
C ASN A 68 -0.52 -0.11 23.07
N ILE A 69 -0.83 -0.95 24.06
CA ILE A 69 -2.08 -1.70 24.10
C ILE A 69 -3.18 -0.73 24.54
N ILE A 70 -3.94 -0.21 23.57
CA ILE A 70 -5.14 0.58 23.85
C ILE A 70 -6.33 -0.39 23.87
N ILE A 71 -6.83 -0.70 25.07
CA ILE A 71 -8.05 -1.50 25.25
C ILE A 71 -9.23 -0.53 25.27
N TYR A 72 -10.02 -0.53 24.20
CA TYR A 72 -11.29 0.21 24.18
C TYR A 72 -12.34 -0.58 24.93
N HIS A 73 -12.81 -0.06 26.07
CA HIS A 73 -14.03 -0.52 26.70
C HIS A 73 -15.20 0.26 26.09
N ASN A 74 -16.16 -0.46 25.50
CA ASN A 74 -17.44 0.14 25.16
C ASN A 74 -18.23 0.30 26.47
N ASP A 75 -18.26 1.51 27.03
CA ASP A 75 -19.08 1.85 28.21
C ASP A 75 -20.57 2.00 27.86
N VAL A 76 -21.02 1.36 26.78
CA VAL A 76 -22.44 1.33 26.43
C VAL A 76 -23.07 0.23 27.29
N ASP A 77 -23.71 0.65 28.38
CA ASP A 77 -24.56 -0.21 29.23
C ASP A 77 -25.75 -0.71 28.38
N ILE A 78 -25.56 -1.79 27.60
CA ILE A 78 -26.61 -2.40 26.75
C ILE A 78 -27.72 -3.06 27.59
N TYR A 79 -27.45 -3.37 28.86
CA TYR A 79 -28.40 -3.99 29.77
C TYR A 79 -28.75 -3.06 30.94
N PRO A 80 -30.02 -2.99 31.36
CA PRO A 80 -30.41 -2.19 32.51
C PRO A 80 -29.71 -2.71 33.77
N LYS A 81 -29.01 -1.81 34.48
CA LYS A 81 -28.36 -2.12 35.76
C LYS A 81 -29.42 -2.60 36.76
N ARG A 82 -29.26 -3.85 37.24
CA ARG A 82 -30.11 -4.39 38.30
C ARG A 82 -29.89 -3.56 39.57
N SER A 83 -30.97 -3.04 40.16
CA SER A 83 -30.90 -2.27 41.40
C SER A 83 -30.30 -3.12 42.52
N ARG A 84 -29.27 -2.58 43.20
CA ARG A 84 -28.73 -3.23 44.41
C ARG A 84 -29.82 -3.26 45.50
N PRO A 85 -29.97 -4.37 46.23
CA PRO A 85 -30.80 -4.35 47.43
C PRO A 85 -30.13 -3.48 48.49
N THR A 86 -30.90 -2.56 49.07
CA THR A 86 -30.50 -1.76 50.23
C THR A 86 -30.44 -2.63 51.49
N PRO A 87 -29.56 -2.31 52.45
CA PRO A 87 -29.31 -3.12 53.64
C PRO A 87 -30.52 -3.21 54.57
#